data_AF-C8S4H8-F1
#
_entry.id   AF-C8S4H8-F1
#
_cell.length_a   1.000
_cell.length_b   1.000
_cell.length_c   1.000
_cell.angle_alpha   90.00
_cell.angle_beta   90.00
_cell.angle_gamma   90.00
#
_symmetry.space_group_name_H-M   'P 1'
#
loop_
_entity.id
_entity.type
_entity.pdbx_description
1 polymer ?
#
loop_
_entity_poly.entity_id
_entity_poly.type
_entity_poly.pdbx_seq_one_letter_code
_entity_poly.pdbx_strand_id
1 'polypeptide(L)'
;MTVSNHTNHTNHTNHTNHTNHTGFSPEMSAFGEGSSIAMSVARQSAMLAQAGLSPVLAALKWPDTTERQAFRTLNGRHRQHLIVKALMQGVSVDFTPALLAGVVTTATLNCNTLAPTVTLTLDKGNSALWERQIAQVLAQRWHRPERIEEIVLQQSDILSFLTLGLPVAGDTHPWLTTLLDAVFEMAFRVVAEMKHAFAMPRPHELSPDVAPVIRTPSHGSFPSGHATEAFAAAAVLSAVFPDRAPHLRQMAARIAMNRSFGGVHFPIDHYAGAMLGDALGGLAARRALGLNIFKDATVKLALQTSLPEVTATLPALVPPLVPALVFEADVTVERFAHDSPVLQMPAPAGPAPSGVLAHLADLVRDEL
;
A
#
# COMPACT_ATOMS: atom_id res chain seq x y z
N MET A 1 33.35 65.00 37.71
CA MET A 1 34.10 63.89 38.34
C MET A 1 34.29 62.84 37.26
N THR A 2 35.49 62.72 36.66
CA THR A 2 36.64 61.92 37.13
C THR A 2 36.33 60.41 37.11
N VAL A 3 37.17 59.52 36.58
CA VAL A 3 38.44 59.67 35.85
C VAL A 3 38.61 58.42 34.96
N SER A 4 39.44 58.51 33.91
CA SER A 4 39.85 57.39 33.06
C SER A 4 40.48 56.23 33.84
N ASN A 5 40.37 54.99 33.34
CA ASN A 5 41.48 54.06 33.53
C ASN A 5 41.69 53.07 32.37
N HIS A 6 42.97 52.75 32.23
CA HIS A 6 43.66 52.10 31.13
C HIS A 6 43.30 50.63 30.85
N THR A 7 43.42 50.31 29.56
CA THR A 7 44.05 49.11 28.99
C THR A 7 44.80 48.19 29.97
N ASN A 8 44.59 46.87 29.88
CA ASN A 8 45.74 45.97 29.79
C ASN A 8 45.49 44.64 29.04
N HIS A 9 46.61 44.11 28.56
CA HIS A 9 46.88 43.08 27.58
C HIS A 9 46.57 41.60 27.94
N THR A 10 46.13 40.87 26.91
CA THR A 10 46.56 39.52 26.44
C THR A 10 47.28 38.52 27.37
N ASN A 11 46.71 37.30 27.49
CA ASN A 11 47.31 36.01 27.04
C ASN A 11 46.24 34.89 27.16
N HIS A 12 45.93 34.10 26.10
CA HIS A 12 46.60 32.84 25.70
C HIS A 12 46.64 31.78 26.83
N THR A 13 46.17 30.53 26.68
CA THR A 13 45.74 29.75 25.48
C THR A 13 44.94 28.46 25.83
N ASN A 14 44.32 27.87 24.80
CA ASN A 14 43.98 26.44 24.59
C ASN A 14 42.68 25.83 25.18
N HIS A 15 41.83 25.37 24.23
CA HIS A 15 41.04 24.11 24.16
C HIS A 15 40.33 23.59 25.44
N THR A 16 39.06 23.14 25.48
CA THR A 16 37.94 22.92 24.51
C THR A 16 36.63 22.83 25.37
N ASN A 17 35.39 22.54 24.94
CA ASN A 17 34.82 21.92 23.73
C ASN A 17 33.36 22.40 23.46
N HIS A 18 32.63 21.72 22.57
CA HIS A 18 31.15 21.72 22.41
C HIS A 18 30.39 21.47 23.74
N THR A 19 29.12 21.88 23.96
CA THR A 19 27.95 21.98 23.05
C THR A 19 26.98 23.11 23.44
N ASN A 20 26.16 23.55 22.49
CA ASN A 20 25.19 24.64 22.66
C ASN A 20 23.76 24.09 22.90
N HIS A 21 23.23 24.19 24.12
CA HIS A 21 21.81 23.92 24.40
C HIS A 21 21.01 25.23 24.44
N THR A 22 20.40 25.57 23.31
CA THR A 22 19.37 26.62 23.23
C THR A 22 18.09 26.17 23.93
N GLY A 23 17.52 27.03 24.77
CA GLY A 23 16.38 26.69 25.61
C GLY A 23 15.05 26.52 24.86
N PHE A 24 14.12 25.83 25.53
CA PHE A 24 12.69 25.80 25.20
C PHE A 24 11.91 26.52 26.32
N SER A 25 10.85 27.24 25.95
CA SER A 25 10.04 28.04 26.87
C SER A 25 9.17 27.17 27.82
N PRO A 26 8.89 27.63 29.05
CA PRO A 26 8.20 26.82 30.06
C PRO A 26 6.70 27.14 30.16
N GLU A 27 5.85 26.54 29.32
CA GLU A 27 4.39 26.64 29.52
C GLU A 27 3.61 25.47 28.91
N MET A 28 3.69 24.29 29.55
CA MET A 28 2.72 23.16 29.50
C MET A 28 3.08 22.10 30.57
N SER A 29 3.55 22.55 31.75
CA SER A 29 4.02 21.68 32.84
C SER A 29 2.87 21.15 33.70
N ALA A 30 2.04 20.26 33.14
CA ALA A 30 0.92 19.67 33.88
C ALA A 30 0.50 18.26 33.39
N PHE A 31 1.42 17.31 33.23
CA PHE A 31 1.17 15.86 33.45
C PHE A 31 2.49 15.05 33.47
N GLY A 32 2.92 14.60 34.65
CA GLY A 32 3.68 13.34 34.80
C GLY A 32 5.20 13.29 34.55
N GLU A 33 5.86 14.31 33.99
CA GLU A 33 7.33 14.24 33.77
C GLU A 33 8.15 14.53 35.04
N GLY A 34 8.32 13.48 35.86
CA GLY A 34 9.09 13.54 37.11
C GLY A 34 9.64 12.19 37.59
N SER A 35 9.64 11.15 36.75
CA SER A 35 10.22 9.84 37.09
C SER A 35 11.74 9.88 36.99
N SER A 36 12.41 10.31 38.06
CA SER A 36 13.88 10.29 38.09
C SER A 36 14.41 8.86 37.90
N ILE A 37 15.26 8.67 36.89
CA ILE A 37 15.89 7.38 36.57
C ILE A 37 16.59 6.80 37.81
N ALA A 38 17.20 7.67 38.63
CA ALA A 38 17.80 7.31 39.92
C ALA A 38 16.82 6.66 40.90
N MET A 39 15.57 7.13 41.01
CA MET A 39 14.56 6.52 41.90
C MET A 39 14.06 5.18 41.33
N SER A 40 13.96 5.05 40.00
CA SER A 40 13.66 3.77 39.34
C SER A 40 14.74 2.73 39.62
N VAL A 41 16.02 3.10 39.43
CA VAL A 41 17.18 2.25 39.73
C VAL A 41 17.24 1.89 41.22
N ALA A 42 17.09 2.86 42.13
CA ALA A 42 17.09 2.60 43.57
C ALA A 42 15.98 1.63 44.00
N ARG A 43 14.77 1.78 43.45
CA ARG A 43 13.65 0.85 43.67
C ARG A 43 13.95 -0.55 43.13
N GLN A 44 14.55 -0.64 41.95
CA GLN A 44 14.90 -1.91 41.31
C GLN A 44 16.02 -2.64 42.08
N SER A 45 17.05 -1.92 42.55
CA SER A 45 18.09 -2.45 43.44
C SER A 45 17.51 -2.89 44.79
N ALA A 46 16.58 -2.14 45.38
CA ALA A 46 15.92 -2.52 46.62
C ALA A 46 15.06 -3.80 46.46
N MET A 47 14.32 -3.93 45.35
CA MET A 47 13.54 -5.14 45.06
C MET A 47 14.44 -6.38 44.85
N LEU A 48 15.58 -6.22 44.17
CA LEU A 48 16.58 -7.30 44.00
C LEU A 48 17.22 -7.70 45.33
N ALA A 49 17.39 -6.77 46.28
CA ALA A 49 17.90 -7.06 47.62
C ALA A 49 16.86 -7.72 48.54
N GLN A 50 15.57 -7.52 48.28
CA GLN A 50 14.48 -7.93 49.19
C GLN A 50 13.79 -9.25 48.78
N ALA A 51 13.94 -9.70 47.53
CA ALA A 51 13.33 -10.92 47.02
C ALA A 51 14.36 -11.86 46.39
N GLY A 52 14.60 -13.01 47.03
CA GLY A 52 15.14 -14.17 46.32
C GLY A 52 14.11 -14.61 45.27
N LEU A 53 14.31 -14.25 44.00
CA LEU A 53 13.36 -14.50 42.90
C LEU A 53 13.13 -16.00 42.60
N SER A 54 14.02 -16.87 43.10
CA SER A 54 14.04 -18.31 42.81
C SER A 54 12.72 -19.05 43.09
N PRO A 55 12.04 -18.91 44.25
CA PRO A 55 10.82 -19.67 44.53
C PRO A 55 9.63 -19.22 43.67
N VAL A 56 9.55 -17.93 43.33
CA VAL A 56 8.48 -17.38 42.48
C VAL A 56 8.65 -17.86 41.04
N LEU A 57 9.89 -17.84 40.52
CA LEU A 57 10.19 -18.39 39.19
C LEU A 57 10.00 -19.91 39.13
N ALA A 58 10.35 -20.64 40.18
CA ALA A 58 10.12 -22.10 40.27
C ALA A 58 8.64 -22.48 40.38
N ALA A 59 7.79 -21.62 40.95
CA ALA A 59 6.34 -21.79 40.99
C ALA A 59 5.62 -21.26 39.73
N LEU A 60 6.32 -20.53 38.86
CA LEU A 60 5.73 -19.90 37.69
C LEU A 60 5.39 -20.95 36.61
N LYS A 61 4.11 -21.28 36.47
CA LYS A 61 3.62 -22.05 35.33
C LYS A 61 3.31 -21.10 34.19
N TRP A 62 4.09 -21.20 33.11
CA TRP A 62 3.76 -20.54 31.85
C TRP A 62 2.41 -21.07 31.34
N PRO A 63 1.48 -20.21 30.88
CA PRO A 63 0.20 -20.66 30.36
C PRO A 63 0.43 -21.44 29.07
N ASP A 64 -0.13 -22.66 28.99
CA ASP A 64 -0.13 -23.47 27.78
C ASP A 64 -0.99 -22.77 26.72
N THR A 65 -0.31 -22.06 25.82
CA THR A 65 -0.93 -21.09 24.92
C THR A 65 -0.81 -21.62 23.50
N THR A 66 -1.95 -21.90 22.87
CA THR A 66 -1.98 -22.32 21.45
C THR A 66 -1.38 -21.23 20.56
N GLU A 67 -0.79 -21.61 19.42
CA GLU A 67 -0.23 -20.63 18.46
C GLU A 67 -1.28 -19.59 18.03
N ARG A 68 -2.55 -20.00 17.84
CA ARG A 68 -3.68 -19.12 17.53
C ARG A 68 -3.93 -18.09 18.63
N GLN A 69 -3.88 -18.51 19.89
CA GLN A 69 -4.07 -17.63 21.04
C GLN A 69 -2.87 -16.67 21.24
N ALA A 70 -1.64 -17.16 21.05
CA ALA A 70 -0.44 -16.34 21.06
C ALA A 70 -0.47 -15.29 19.95
N PHE A 71 -0.90 -15.65 18.73
CA PHE A 71 -1.09 -14.71 17.64
C PHE A 71 -2.19 -13.67 17.96
N ARG A 72 -3.31 -14.11 18.54
CA ARG A 72 -4.44 -13.21 18.91
C ARG A 72 -4.04 -12.17 19.95
N THR A 73 -3.19 -12.50 20.92
CA THR A 73 -2.76 -11.60 22.00
C THR A 73 -1.63 -10.63 21.61
N LEU A 74 -0.95 -10.85 20.48
CA LEU A 74 0.04 -9.90 19.97
C LEU A 74 -0.58 -8.52 19.71
N ASN A 75 0.20 -7.47 20.01
CA ASN A 75 -0.12 -6.10 19.63
C ASN A 75 -0.28 -5.98 18.09
N GLY A 76 -1.22 -5.15 17.63
CA GLY A 76 -1.59 -5.01 16.21
C GLY A 76 -0.39 -4.81 15.28
N ARG A 77 0.59 -3.96 15.63
CA ARG A 77 1.78 -3.72 14.80
C ARG A 77 2.67 -4.96 14.61
N HIS A 78 2.72 -5.83 15.61
CA HIS A 78 3.46 -7.09 15.54
C HIS A 78 2.71 -8.12 14.68
N ARG A 79 1.38 -8.22 14.85
CA ARG A 79 0.53 -9.06 13.97
C ARG A 79 0.68 -8.62 12.52
N GLN A 80 0.58 -7.32 12.26
CA GLN A 80 0.73 -6.72 10.94
C GLN A 80 2.03 -7.13 10.26
N HIS A 81 3.17 -7.02 10.96
CA HIS A 81 4.46 -7.45 10.43
C HIS A 81 4.48 -8.94 10.06
N LEU A 82 3.91 -9.81 10.89
CA LEU A 82 3.85 -11.25 10.62
C LEU A 82 2.95 -11.61 9.43
N ILE A 83 1.78 -10.96 9.32
CA ILE A 83 0.85 -11.15 8.20
C ILE A 83 1.52 -10.70 6.89
N VAL A 84 2.07 -9.48 6.86
CA VAL A 84 2.77 -8.94 5.67
C VAL A 84 3.95 -9.81 5.28
N LYS A 85 4.74 -10.31 6.24
CA LYS A 85 5.85 -11.23 5.97
C LYS A 85 5.39 -12.52 5.30
N ALA A 86 4.26 -13.09 5.73
CA ALA A 86 3.70 -14.29 5.11
C ALA A 86 3.07 -14.00 3.74
N LEU A 87 2.37 -12.87 3.59
CA LEU A 87 1.82 -12.40 2.31
C LEU A 87 2.91 -12.16 1.26
N MET A 88 4.07 -11.62 1.66
CA MET A 88 5.23 -11.35 0.78
C MET A 88 6.11 -12.57 0.48
N GLN A 89 5.88 -13.74 1.09
CA GLN A 89 6.77 -14.90 0.91
C GLN A 89 6.84 -15.35 -0.56
N GLY A 90 7.99 -15.23 -1.21
CA GLY A 90 8.09 -15.57 -2.64
C GLY A 90 7.34 -14.62 -3.58
N VAL A 91 7.20 -13.35 -3.16
CA VAL A 91 6.90 -12.22 -4.04
C VAL A 91 8.24 -11.51 -4.33
N SER A 92 8.54 -11.24 -5.61
CA SER A 92 9.69 -10.42 -6.03
C SER A 92 9.34 -9.49 -7.16
N VAL A 93 10.05 -8.36 -7.26
CA VAL A 93 10.05 -7.50 -8.45
C VAL A 93 11.40 -7.63 -9.16
N ASP A 94 11.39 -8.30 -10.30
CA ASP A 94 12.59 -8.51 -11.12
C ASP A 94 12.67 -7.42 -12.20
N PHE A 95 13.77 -6.66 -12.23
CA PHE A 95 14.06 -5.66 -13.26
C PHE A 95 15.55 -5.62 -13.57
N THR A 96 15.92 -5.33 -14.82
CA THR A 96 17.32 -5.26 -15.25
C THR A 96 17.86 -3.84 -15.08
N PRO A 97 18.83 -3.57 -14.18
CA PRO A 97 19.26 -2.19 -13.86
C PRO A 97 19.88 -1.41 -15.03
N ALA A 98 20.34 -2.10 -16.08
CA ALA A 98 20.83 -1.49 -17.32
C ALA A 98 19.79 -0.59 -18.02
N LEU A 99 18.51 -0.67 -17.64
CA LEU A 99 17.42 0.12 -18.21
C LEU A 99 17.04 1.38 -17.39
N LEU A 100 17.74 1.71 -16.31
CA LEU A 100 17.58 3.04 -15.67
C LEU A 100 18.00 4.19 -16.62
N ALA A 101 18.94 3.92 -17.53
CA ALA A 101 19.29 4.80 -18.66
C ALA A 101 18.61 4.39 -19.99
N GLY A 102 17.78 3.34 -19.97
CA GLY A 102 17.17 2.74 -21.14
C GLY A 102 15.83 3.39 -21.49
N VAL A 103 15.63 3.68 -22.77
CA VAL A 103 14.40 4.26 -23.31
C VAL A 103 13.19 3.36 -23.06
N VAL A 104 13.33 2.04 -23.24
CA VAL A 104 12.29 1.05 -22.91
C VAL A 104 12.66 0.34 -21.61
N THR A 105 11.83 0.45 -20.58
CA THR A 105 12.04 -0.21 -19.28
C THR A 105 11.05 -1.36 -19.09
N THR A 106 11.49 -2.49 -18.54
CA THR A 106 10.64 -3.64 -18.19
C THR A 106 10.90 -4.06 -16.75
N ALA A 107 9.82 -4.33 -16.00
CA ALA A 107 9.86 -4.91 -14.66
C ALA A 107 8.76 -5.97 -14.52
N THR A 108 9.02 -7.03 -13.76
CA THR A 108 8.12 -8.18 -13.62
C THR A 108 7.86 -8.49 -12.15
N LEU A 109 6.59 -8.53 -11.76
CA LEU A 109 6.13 -9.06 -10.48
C LEU A 109 6.00 -10.58 -10.59
N ASN A 110 6.77 -11.30 -9.79
CA ASN A 110 6.67 -12.76 -9.63
C ASN A 110 5.93 -13.11 -8.33
N CYS A 111 5.08 -14.13 -8.39
CA CYS A 111 4.20 -14.53 -7.27
C CYS A 111 4.25 -16.04 -6.96
N ASN A 112 5.36 -16.72 -7.28
CA ASN A 112 5.58 -18.17 -7.07
C ASN A 112 4.36 -19.03 -7.44
N THR A 113 3.90 -18.91 -8.68
CA THR A 113 2.76 -19.62 -9.32
C THR A 113 1.37 -19.51 -8.64
N LEU A 114 1.26 -18.83 -7.50
CA LEU A 114 0.00 -18.67 -6.75
C LEU A 114 -0.89 -17.54 -7.29
N ALA A 115 -0.34 -16.62 -8.07
CA ALA A 115 -1.04 -15.54 -8.77
C ALA A 115 -0.35 -15.29 -10.13
N PRO A 116 -1.01 -14.65 -11.11
CA PRO A 116 -0.41 -14.36 -12.41
C PRO A 116 0.84 -13.47 -12.25
N THR A 117 1.92 -13.85 -12.94
CA THR A 117 3.09 -12.99 -13.13
C THR A 117 2.68 -11.75 -13.94
N VAL A 118 2.95 -10.55 -13.42
CA VAL A 118 2.63 -9.28 -14.09
C VAL A 118 3.92 -8.65 -14.61
N THR A 119 4.16 -8.74 -15.91
CA THR A 119 5.22 -7.99 -16.59
C THR A 119 4.67 -6.67 -17.10
N LEU A 120 5.33 -5.57 -16.72
CA LEU A 120 5.07 -4.23 -17.22
C LEU A 120 6.26 -3.80 -18.09
N THR A 121 5.98 -3.28 -19.28
CA THR A 121 6.98 -2.68 -20.18
C THR A 121 6.51 -1.27 -20.55
N LEU A 122 7.42 -0.30 -20.53
CA LEU A 122 7.12 1.10 -20.81
C LEU A 122 8.18 1.72 -21.70
N ASP A 123 7.77 2.26 -22.85
CA ASP A 123 8.61 3.08 -23.73
C ASP A 123 8.55 4.56 -23.31
N LYS A 124 9.63 5.04 -22.71
CA LYS A 124 9.82 6.42 -22.26
C LYS A 124 10.14 7.37 -23.42
N GLY A 125 10.62 6.86 -24.56
CA GLY A 125 11.00 7.68 -25.72
C GLY A 125 9.85 7.98 -26.69
N ASN A 126 8.72 7.29 -26.53
CA ASN A 126 7.54 7.53 -27.35
C ASN A 126 6.87 8.87 -27.02
N SER A 127 7.34 9.96 -27.63
CA SER A 127 6.77 11.30 -27.43
C SER A 127 5.26 11.35 -27.71
N ALA A 128 4.80 10.65 -28.76
CA ALA A 128 3.40 10.60 -29.13
C ALA A 128 2.52 9.89 -28.07
N LEU A 129 3.07 8.94 -27.30
CA LEU A 129 2.39 8.40 -26.11
C LEU A 129 2.23 9.51 -25.05
N TRP A 130 3.31 10.19 -24.70
CA TRP A 130 3.32 11.20 -23.63
C TRP A 130 2.48 12.43 -23.95
N GLU A 131 2.48 12.89 -25.20
CA GLU A 131 1.58 13.93 -25.70
C GLU A 131 0.10 13.54 -25.49
N ARG A 132 -0.29 12.30 -25.85
CA ARG A 132 -1.64 11.79 -25.61
C ARG A 132 -1.97 11.69 -24.12
N GLN A 133 -1.04 11.20 -23.29
CA GLN A 133 -1.24 11.08 -21.84
C GLN A 133 -1.39 12.47 -21.18
N ILE A 134 -0.58 13.46 -21.56
CA ILE A 134 -0.70 14.85 -21.08
C ILE A 134 -2.02 15.47 -21.54
N ALA A 135 -2.40 15.33 -22.81
CA ALA A 135 -3.67 15.83 -23.32
C ALA A 135 -4.87 15.25 -22.53
N GLN A 136 -4.81 13.97 -22.14
CA GLN A 136 -5.84 13.33 -21.31
C GLN A 136 -5.87 13.90 -19.88
N VAL A 137 -4.72 14.09 -19.21
CA VAL A 137 -4.66 14.74 -17.88
C VAL A 137 -5.20 16.17 -17.94
N LEU A 138 -4.83 16.93 -18.99
CA LEU A 138 -5.32 18.28 -19.20
C LEU A 138 -6.83 18.31 -19.48
N ALA A 139 -7.39 17.38 -20.24
CA ALA A 139 -8.83 17.27 -20.48
C ALA A 139 -9.61 16.91 -19.20
N GLN A 140 -9.04 16.03 -18.36
CA GLN A 140 -9.68 15.56 -17.13
C GLN A 140 -9.78 16.64 -16.03
N ARG A 141 -9.10 17.78 -16.16
CA ARG A 141 -9.17 18.90 -15.18
C ARG A 141 -10.59 19.41 -14.95
N TRP A 142 -11.49 19.26 -15.94
CA TRP A 142 -12.86 19.75 -15.84
C TRP A 142 -13.70 18.99 -14.79
N HIS A 143 -13.29 17.77 -14.41
CA HIS A 143 -13.91 16.98 -13.33
C HIS A 143 -13.40 17.36 -11.93
N ARG A 144 -12.53 18.36 -11.78
CA ARG A 144 -12.03 18.77 -10.45
C ARG A 144 -13.13 19.31 -9.53
N PRO A 145 -14.05 20.21 -9.96
CA PRO A 145 -15.04 20.79 -9.05
C PRO A 145 -15.98 19.76 -8.43
N GLU A 146 -16.36 18.72 -9.18
CA GLU A 146 -17.26 17.67 -8.70
C GLU A 146 -16.56 16.57 -7.87
N ARG A 147 -15.22 16.45 -7.97
CA ARG A 147 -14.45 15.36 -7.31
C ARG A 147 -13.44 15.81 -6.25
N ILE A 148 -13.25 17.11 -6.02
CA ILE A 148 -12.14 17.60 -5.19
C ILE A 148 -12.10 16.99 -3.78
N GLU A 149 -13.24 16.84 -3.11
CA GLU A 149 -13.33 16.23 -1.77
C GLU A 149 -12.90 14.76 -1.78
N GLU A 150 -13.32 13.98 -2.78
CA GLU A 150 -12.85 12.61 -2.98
C GLU A 150 -11.34 12.57 -3.26
N ILE A 151 -10.85 13.49 -4.09
CA ILE A 151 -9.43 13.58 -4.45
C ILE A 151 -8.59 13.79 -3.19
N VAL A 152 -9.04 14.67 -2.28
CA VAL A 152 -8.38 15.00 -1.02
C VAL A 152 -8.46 13.86 0.00
N LEU A 153 -9.65 13.33 0.29
CA LEU A 153 -9.86 12.30 1.32
C LEU A 153 -9.14 10.98 1.00
N GLN A 154 -9.20 10.55 -0.27
CA GLN A 154 -8.57 9.31 -0.73
C GLN A 154 -7.03 9.33 -0.70
N GLN A 155 -6.39 10.44 -0.31
CA GLN A 155 -4.94 10.46 -0.05
C GLN A 155 -4.55 9.67 1.20
N SER A 156 -5.47 9.55 2.16
CA SER A 156 -5.25 8.87 3.44
C SER A 156 -6.31 7.82 3.74
N ASP A 157 -7.49 7.90 3.11
CA ASP A 157 -8.59 6.96 3.34
C ASP A 157 -9.11 6.39 2.00
N ILE A 158 -8.52 5.28 1.59
CA ILE A 158 -9.01 4.46 0.47
C ILE A 158 -10.09 3.48 0.96
N LEU A 159 -9.97 2.99 2.19
CA LEU A 159 -10.76 1.85 2.68
C LEU A 159 -12.22 2.23 2.91
N SER A 160 -12.52 3.37 3.54
CA SER A 160 -13.91 3.80 3.79
C SER A 160 -14.71 3.97 2.50
N PHE A 161 -14.06 4.37 1.39
CA PHE A 161 -14.73 4.45 0.08
C PHE A 161 -15.11 3.07 -0.46
N LEU A 162 -14.25 2.05 -0.26
CA LEU A 162 -14.53 0.67 -0.67
C LEU A 162 -15.57 0.00 0.24
N THR A 163 -15.56 0.28 1.54
CA THR A 163 -16.46 -0.35 2.52
C THR A 163 -17.79 0.37 2.76
N LEU A 164 -18.00 1.58 2.22
CA LEU A 164 -19.21 2.39 2.44
C LEU A 164 -20.56 1.66 2.20
N GLY A 165 -20.58 0.64 1.33
CA GLY A 165 -21.75 -0.20 1.03
C GLY A 165 -21.69 -1.63 1.58
N LEU A 166 -20.76 -1.92 2.49
CA LEU A 166 -20.50 -3.23 3.09
C LEU A 166 -20.73 -3.17 4.61
N PRO A 167 -21.03 -4.31 5.27
CA PRO A 167 -21.13 -4.38 6.73
C PRO A 167 -19.76 -4.32 7.46
N VAL A 168 -18.72 -3.78 6.83
CA VAL A 168 -17.32 -3.85 7.31
C VAL A 168 -16.92 -2.55 7.99
N ALA A 169 -16.65 -2.63 9.30
CA ALA A 169 -16.04 -1.57 10.09
C ALA A 169 -14.97 -2.16 11.04
N GLY A 170 -14.02 -1.34 11.51
CA GLY A 170 -12.87 -1.82 12.30
C GLY A 170 -13.20 -2.34 13.71
N ASP A 171 -14.42 -2.10 14.19
CA ASP A 171 -14.96 -2.62 15.45
C ASP A 171 -15.75 -3.93 15.27
N THR A 172 -16.41 -4.10 14.11
CA THR A 172 -17.20 -5.29 13.77
C THR A 172 -16.38 -6.39 13.10
N HIS A 173 -15.42 -6.01 12.24
CA HIS A 173 -14.57 -6.93 11.47
C HIS A 173 -13.06 -6.61 11.61
N PRO A 174 -12.52 -6.47 12.84
CA PRO A 174 -11.12 -6.10 13.08
C PRO A 174 -10.08 -7.02 12.40
N TRP A 175 -10.35 -8.30 12.18
CA TRP A 175 -9.43 -9.22 11.50
C TRP A 175 -9.46 -9.03 9.98
N LEU A 176 -10.64 -8.81 9.38
CA LEU A 176 -10.75 -8.44 7.97
C LEU A 176 -10.08 -7.08 7.69
N THR A 177 -10.27 -6.07 8.55
CA THR A 177 -9.58 -4.79 8.38
C THR A 177 -8.07 -4.92 8.56
N THR A 178 -7.61 -5.73 9.54
CA THR A 178 -6.17 -6.05 9.70
C THR A 178 -5.60 -6.71 8.43
N LEU A 179 -6.35 -7.60 7.78
CA LEU A 179 -5.95 -8.19 6.49
C LEU A 179 -5.85 -7.13 5.39
N LEU A 180 -6.82 -6.22 5.28
CA LEU A 180 -6.83 -5.15 4.26
C LEU A 180 -5.68 -4.15 4.46
N ASP A 181 -5.37 -3.78 5.70
CA ASP A 181 -4.18 -2.99 6.02
C ASP A 181 -2.89 -3.72 5.59
N ALA A 182 -2.84 -5.05 5.75
CA ALA A 182 -1.67 -5.85 5.35
C ALA A 182 -1.54 -5.98 3.83
N VAL A 183 -2.68 -5.96 3.12
CA VAL A 183 -2.75 -5.89 1.65
C VAL A 183 -2.26 -4.52 1.14
N PHE A 184 -2.59 -3.42 1.81
CA PHE A 184 -2.03 -2.10 1.48
C PHE A 184 -0.51 -2.05 1.69
N GLU A 185 0.01 -2.55 2.82
CA GLU A 185 1.46 -2.60 3.07
C GLU A 185 2.20 -3.52 2.07
N MET A 186 1.57 -4.62 1.64
CA MET A 186 2.06 -5.49 0.56
C MET A 186 2.07 -4.76 -0.81
N ALA A 187 0.99 -4.06 -1.15
CA ALA A 187 0.90 -3.26 -2.36
C ALA A 187 1.94 -2.13 -2.38
N PHE A 188 2.10 -1.41 -1.28
CA PHE A 188 3.10 -0.36 -1.11
C PHE A 188 4.52 -0.85 -1.38
N ARG A 189 4.92 -2.01 -0.82
CA ARG A 189 6.25 -2.60 -1.02
C ARG A 189 6.54 -2.89 -2.49
N VAL A 190 5.63 -3.58 -3.17
CA VAL A 190 5.77 -3.92 -4.59
C VAL A 190 5.75 -2.66 -5.47
N VAL A 191 4.89 -1.69 -5.16
CA VAL A 191 4.84 -0.40 -5.88
C VAL A 191 6.11 0.42 -5.67
N ALA A 192 6.73 0.39 -4.49
CA ALA A 192 8.00 1.08 -4.23
C ALA A 192 9.14 0.51 -5.10
N GLU A 193 9.24 -0.83 -5.19
CA GLU A 193 10.22 -1.50 -6.06
C GLU A 193 9.95 -1.20 -7.55
N MET A 194 8.69 -1.27 -7.99
CA MET A 194 8.29 -0.91 -9.37
C MET A 194 8.61 0.55 -9.69
N LYS A 195 8.30 1.49 -8.79
CA LYS A 195 8.59 2.93 -8.96
C LYS A 195 10.08 3.20 -9.06
N HIS A 196 10.90 2.49 -8.30
CA HIS A 196 12.34 2.55 -8.39
C HIS A 196 12.86 2.02 -9.74
N ALA A 197 12.29 0.91 -10.24
CA ALA A 197 12.64 0.35 -11.55
C ALA A 197 12.28 1.30 -12.71
N PHE A 198 11.10 1.93 -12.69
CA PHE A 198 10.63 2.78 -13.78
C PHE A 198 11.12 4.23 -13.71
N ALA A 199 11.27 4.81 -12.51
CA ALA A 199 11.76 6.18 -12.29
C ALA A 199 11.06 7.27 -13.14
N MET A 200 9.74 7.15 -13.35
CA MET A 200 8.98 8.03 -14.26
C MET A 200 8.68 9.41 -13.65
N PRO A 201 8.92 10.52 -14.39
CA PRO A 201 8.47 11.86 -13.98
C PRO A 201 6.94 11.95 -13.92
N ARG A 202 6.41 12.91 -13.15
CA ARG A 202 4.96 13.19 -13.02
C ARG A 202 4.44 14.05 -14.18
N PRO A 203 3.12 14.12 -14.42
CA PRO A 203 2.54 14.97 -15.47
C PRO A 203 3.03 16.42 -15.47
N HIS A 204 3.08 17.08 -14.30
CA HIS A 204 3.56 18.47 -14.17
C HIS A 204 5.06 18.69 -14.45
N GLU A 205 5.87 17.62 -14.47
CA GLU A 205 7.29 17.69 -14.83
C GLU A 205 7.49 17.64 -16.36
N LEU A 206 6.51 17.10 -17.11
CA LEU A 206 6.54 17.04 -18.57
C LEU A 206 5.77 18.20 -19.24
N SER A 207 4.82 18.83 -18.54
CA SER A 207 4.08 19.99 -19.05
C SER A 207 3.75 20.98 -17.93
N PRO A 208 4.13 22.27 -18.06
CA PRO A 208 3.81 23.30 -17.07
C PRO A 208 2.31 23.66 -17.03
N ASP A 209 1.54 23.28 -18.05
CA ASP A 209 0.08 23.50 -18.09
C ASP A 209 -0.66 22.57 -17.12
N VAL A 210 -0.04 21.47 -16.70
CA VAL A 210 -0.61 20.56 -15.70
C VAL A 210 -0.34 21.11 -14.30
N ALA A 211 -1.25 21.93 -13.79
CA ALA A 211 -1.29 22.34 -12.40
C ALA A 211 -1.97 21.26 -11.53
N PRO A 212 -1.29 20.54 -10.62
CA PRO A 212 -1.92 19.59 -9.69
C PRO A 212 -2.75 20.32 -8.63
N VAL A 213 -3.81 19.68 -8.13
CA VAL A 213 -4.68 20.23 -7.05
C VAL A 213 -4.43 19.59 -5.68
N ILE A 214 -3.52 18.63 -5.61
CA ILE A 214 -3.00 18.04 -4.38
C ILE A 214 -1.47 18.07 -4.40
N ARG A 215 -0.84 17.93 -3.24
CA ARG A 215 0.63 17.90 -3.14
C ARG A 215 1.20 16.72 -3.93
N THR A 216 2.00 17.00 -4.95
CA THR A 216 2.69 15.93 -5.70
C THR A 216 3.62 15.14 -4.78
N PRO A 217 3.52 13.79 -4.71
CA PRO A 217 4.44 12.98 -3.93
C PRO A 217 5.85 12.96 -4.56
N SER A 218 6.89 12.96 -3.72
CA SER A 218 8.31 13.06 -4.10
C SER A 218 8.92 11.76 -4.64
N HIS A 219 8.16 11.04 -5.46
CA HIS A 219 8.56 9.78 -6.09
C HIS A 219 7.84 9.60 -7.43
N GLY A 220 8.37 8.73 -8.29
CA GLY A 220 7.90 8.59 -9.68
C GLY A 220 6.42 8.23 -9.85
N SER A 221 5.86 8.52 -11.03
CA SER A 221 4.44 8.34 -11.35
C SER A 221 4.06 6.86 -11.53
N PHE A 222 4.79 6.13 -12.38
CA PHE A 222 4.39 4.80 -12.81
C PHE A 222 4.92 3.70 -11.86
N PRO A 223 4.12 2.68 -11.50
CA PRO A 223 2.66 2.57 -11.62
C PRO A 223 1.93 3.36 -10.51
N SER A 224 0.62 3.59 -10.65
CA SER A 224 -0.17 4.36 -9.67
C SER A 224 -0.37 3.59 -8.35
N GLY A 225 0.08 4.16 -7.23
CA GLY A 225 0.03 3.52 -5.90
C GLY A 225 -1.39 3.29 -5.42
N HIS A 226 -2.22 4.34 -5.37
CA HIS A 226 -3.63 4.23 -4.99
C HIS A 226 -4.45 3.34 -5.93
N ALA A 227 -4.05 3.21 -7.20
CA ALA A 227 -4.67 2.24 -8.09
C ALA A 227 -4.33 0.81 -7.64
N THR A 228 -3.06 0.49 -7.39
CA THR A 228 -2.66 -0.83 -6.85
C THR A 228 -3.33 -1.12 -5.51
N GLU A 229 -3.32 -0.17 -4.57
CA GLU A 229 -3.92 -0.30 -3.25
C GLU A 229 -5.44 -0.54 -3.34
N ALA A 230 -6.15 0.31 -4.09
CA ALA A 230 -7.61 0.20 -4.22
C ALA A 230 -8.06 -1.06 -4.97
N PHE A 231 -7.36 -1.47 -6.04
CA PHE A 231 -7.68 -2.72 -6.74
C PHE A 231 -7.30 -3.95 -5.90
N ALA A 232 -6.20 -3.94 -5.15
CA ALA A 232 -5.85 -5.06 -4.25
C ALA A 232 -6.88 -5.25 -3.13
N ALA A 233 -7.30 -4.18 -2.47
CA ALA A 233 -8.36 -4.24 -1.46
C ALA A 233 -9.71 -4.61 -2.09
N ALA A 234 -10.06 -4.07 -3.27
CA ALA A 234 -11.27 -4.43 -3.98
C ALA A 234 -11.28 -5.92 -4.39
N ALA A 235 -10.16 -6.50 -4.78
CA ALA A 235 -10.04 -7.92 -5.12
C ALA A 235 -10.24 -8.83 -3.89
N VAL A 236 -9.67 -8.48 -2.73
CA VAL A 236 -9.91 -9.21 -1.46
C VAL A 236 -11.36 -9.07 -1.01
N LEU A 237 -11.92 -7.86 -1.02
CA LEU A 237 -13.32 -7.62 -0.68
C LEU A 237 -14.29 -8.30 -1.68
N SER A 238 -13.91 -8.44 -2.96
CA SER A 238 -14.68 -9.18 -3.96
C SER A 238 -14.64 -10.69 -3.75
N ALA A 239 -13.56 -11.22 -3.17
CA ALA A 239 -13.49 -12.62 -2.77
C ALA A 239 -14.43 -12.91 -1.57
N VAL A 240 -14.50 -11.97 -0.61
CA VAL A 240 -15.36 -12.10 0.59
C VAL A 240 -16.83 -11.81 0.27
N PHE A 241 -17.12 -10.82 -0.57
CA PHE A 241 -18.47 -10.37 -0.95
C PHE A 241 -18.66 -10.38 -2.49
N PRO A 242 -18.81 -11.55 -3.14
CA PRO A 242 -18.87 -11.65 -4.60
C PRO A 242 -19.94 -10.77 -5.27
N ASP A 243 -21.15 -10.70 -4.68
CA ASP A 243 -22.26 -9.86 -5.15
C ASP A 243 -21.92 -8.36 -5.22
N ARG A 244 -20.89 -7.93 -4.49
CA ARG A 244 -20.43 -6.53 -4.40
C ARG A 244 -19.23 -6.24 -5.30
N ALA A 245 -18.64 -7.25 -5.94
CA ALA A 245 -17.47 -7.11 -6.80
C ALA A 245 -17.61 -6.06 -7.92
N PRO A 246 -18.76 -5.91 -8.63
CA PRO A 246 -18.92 -4.85 -9.62
C PRO A 246 -18.81 -3.45 -9.03
N HIS A 247 -19.40 -3.22 -7.86
CA HIS A 247 -19.35 -1.93 -7.15
C HIS A 247 -17.94 -1.65 -6.63
N LEU A 248 -17.29 -2.65 -6.03
CA LEU A 248 -15.92 -2.54 -5.52
C LEU A 248 -14.92 -2.17 -6.62
N ARG A 249 -15.01 -2.81 -7.79
CA ARG A 249 -14.14 -2.46 -8.94
C ARG A 249 -14.46 -1.10 -9.54
N GLN A 250 -15.74 -0.68 -9.57
CA GLN A 250 -16.11 0.69 -9.98
C GLN A 250 -15.53 1.74 -9.02
N MET A 251 -15.55 1.48 -7.70
CA MET A 251 -14.97 2.38 -6.71
C MET A 251 -13.43 2.42 -6.81
N ALA A 252 -12.77 1.28 -6.99
CA ALA A 252 -11.32 1.25 -7.23
C ALA A 252 -10.91 2.02 -8.49
N ALA A 253 -11.66 1.88 -9.59
CA ALA A 253 -11.48 2.67 -10.80
C ALA A 253 -11.69 4.18 -10.56
N ARG A 254 -12.70 4.56 -9.76
CA ARG A 254 -12.97 5.96 -9.35
C ARG A 254 -11.79 6.55 -8.58
N ILE A 255 -11.25 5.83 -7.60
CA ILE A 255 -10.09 6.24 -6.78
C ILE A 255 -8.84 6.45 -7.65
N ALA A 256 -8.62 5.55 -8.62
CA ALA A 256 -7.54 5.67 -9.59
C ALA A 256 -7.71 6.90 -10.51
N MET A 257 -8.87 7.06 -11.16
CA MET A 257 -9.15 8.21 -12.04
C MET A 257 -9.01 9.55 -11.32
N ASN A 258 -9.47 9.63 -10.06
CA ASN A 258 -9.32 10.81 -9.20
C ASN A 258 -7.84 11.26 -9.07
N ARG A 259 -6.85 10.36 -9.23
CA ARG A 259 -5.42 10.74 -9.24
C ARG A 259 -4.98 11.50 -10.50
N SER A 260 -5.51 11.18 -11.68
CA SER A 260 -5.26 12.00 -12.88
C SER A 260 -6.07 13.29 -12.87
N PHE A 261 -7.30 13.27 -12.32
CA PHE A 261 -8.07 14.50 -12.10
C PHE A 261 -7.30 15.44 -11.15
N GLY A 262 -6.67 14.87 -10.12
CA GLY A 262 -5.72 15.53 -9.22
C GLY A 262 -4.45 16.10 -9.89
N GLY A 263 -4.14 15.69 -11.12
CA GLY A 263 -2.96 16.11 -11.89
C GLY A 263 -1.65 15.39 -11.55
N VAL A 264 -1.69 14.34 -10.71
CA VAL A 264 -0.47 13.69 -10.16
C VAL A 264 -0.09 12.38 -10.84
N HIS A 265 -0.92 11.85 -11.73
CA HIS A 265 -0.69 10.57 -12.43
C HIS A 265 -1.19 10.65 -13.87
N PHE A 266 -0.56 9.90 -14.76
CA PHE A 266 -1.05 9.67 -16.12
C PHE A 266 -2.12 8.57 -16.13
N PRO A 267 -3.08 8.56 -17.08
CA PRO A 267 -4.02 7.46 -17.24
C PRO A 267 -3.36 6.08 -17.31
N ILE A 268 -2.23 5.94 -18.00
CA ILE A 268 -1.46 4.68 -18.10
C ILE A 268 -0.97 4.16 -16.74
N ASP A 269 -0.70 5.04 -15.77
CA ASP A 269 -0.28 4.65 -14.41
C ASP A 269 -1.37 3.82 -13.72
N HIS A 270 -2.65 4.08 -14.03
CA HIS A 270 -3.80 3.41 -13.39
C HIS A 270 -4.03 2.01 -13.92
N TYR A 271 -3.85 1.78 -15.22
CA TYR A 271 -3.99 0.44 -15.81
C TYR A 271 -2.92 -0.49 -15.24
N ALA A 272 -1.67 -0.03 -15.18
CA ALA A 272 -0.58 -0.78 -14.56
C ALA A 272 -0.80 -1.01 -13.06
N GLY A 273 -1.31 0.01 -12.34
CA GLY A 273 -1.66 -0.14 -10.92
C GLY A 273 -2.80 -1.13 -10.70
N ALA A 274 -3.88 -1.07 -11.50
CA ALA A 274 -5.01 -2.00 -11.41
C ALA A 274 -4.60 -3.45 -11.62
N MET A 275 -3.72 -3.73 -12.61
CA MET A 275 -3.18 -5.07 -12.84
C MET A 275 -2.36 -5.61 -11.66
N LEU A 276 -1.46 -4.79 -11.11
CA LEU A 276 -0.70 -5.16 -9.92
C LEU A 276 -1.63 -5.35 -8.73
N GLY A 277 -2.66 -4.51 -8.60
CA GLY A 277 -3.67 -4.59 -7.54
C GLY A 277 -4.45 -5.90 -7.58
N ASP A 278 -5.07 -6.22 -8.72
CA ASP A 278 -5.81 -7.48 -8.92
C ASP A 278 -4.89 -8.71 -8.67
N ALA A 279 -3.64 -8.69 -9.14
CA ALA A 279 -2.68 -9.77 -8.92
C ALA A 279 -2.30 -9.95 -7.42
N LEU A 280 -1.98 -8.85 -6.72
CA LEU A 280 -1.58 -8.87 -5.32
C LEU A 280 -2.75 -9.16 -4.38
N GLY A 281 -3.91 -8.57 -4.63
CA GLY A 281 -5.15 -8.82 -3.89
C GLY A 281 -5.64 -10.25 -4.05
N GLY A 282 -5.58 -10.81 -5.26
CA GLY A 282 -5.88 -12.22 -5.48
C GLY A 282 -4.87 -13.18 -4.84
N LEU A 283 -3.59 -12.82 -4.83
CA LEU A 283 -2.57 -13.57 -4.08
C LEU A 283 -2.87 -13.54 -2.57
N ALA A 284 -3.26 -12.39 -2.03
CA ALA A 284 -3.61 -12.24 -0.63
C ALA A 284 -4.88 -13.00 -0.25
N ALA A 285 -5.95 -12.91 -1.05
CA ALA A 285 -7.18 -13.70 -0.85
C ALA A 285 -6.88 -15.22 -0.87
N ARG A 286 -6.05 -15.67 -1.81
CA ARG A 286 -5.65 -17.08 -1.90
C ARG A 286 -4.82 -17.55 -0.69
N ARG A 287 -3.89 -16.72 -0.22
CA ARG A 287 -3.00 -17.06 0.91
C ARG A 287 -3.64 -16.92 2.29
N ALA A 288 -4.44 -15.88 2.48
CA ALA A 288 -5.01 -15.53 3.79
C ALA A 288 -6.42 -16.09 4.01
N LEU A 289 -7.18 -16.41 2.96
CA LEU A 289 -8.57 -16.90 3.08
C LEU A 289 -8.79 -18.25 2.37
N GLY A 290 -7.82 -18.74 1.58
CA GLY A 290 -8.00 -19.93 0.74
C GLY A 290 -8.93 -19.70 -0.45
N LEU A 291 -9.27 -18.44 -0.75
CA LEU A 291 -10.18 -18.05 -1.82
C LEU A 291 -9.40 -17.79 -3.11
N ASN A 292 -9.69 -18.56 -4.17
CA ASN A 292 -9.08 -18.33 -5.48
C ASN A 292 -10.00 -17.46 -6.34
N ILE A 293 -9.52 -16.28 -6.75
CA ILE A 293 -10.27 -15.38 -7.65
C ILE A 293 -9.84 -15.51 -9.12
N PHE A 294 -8.75 -16.24 -9.41
CA PHE A 294 -8.25 -16.45 -10.77
C PHE A 294 -8.79 -17.75 -11.34
N LYS A 295 -9.42 -17.69 -12.51
CA LYS A 295 -9.99 -18.86 -13.19
C LYS A 295 -8.91 -19.62 -13.96
N ASP A 296 -8.16 -18.92 -14.81
CA ASP A 296 -6.98 -19.42 -15.53
C ASP A 296 -5.81 -18.41 -15.45
N ALA A 297 -4.58 -18.90 -15.37
CA ALA A 297 -3.48 -18.17 -14.75
C ALA A 297 -2.35 -17.73 -15.72
N THR A 298 -2.57 -16.66 -16.49
CA THR A 298 -1.50 -15.78 -17.03
C THR A 298 -2.10 -14.45 -17.49
N VAL A 299 -1.62 -13.31 -16.96
CA VAL A 299 -1.98 -11.98 -17.45
C VAL A 299 -0.72 -11.26 -17.94
N LYS A 300 -0.51 -11.24 -19.26
CA LYS A 300 0.60 -10.50 -19.90
C LYS A 300 0.06 -9.21 -20.50
N LEU A 301 0.55 -8.05 -20.03
CA LEU A 301 0.31 -6.78 -20.72
C LEU A 301 1.61 -6.30 -21.38
N ALA A 302 1.71 -6.52 -22.68
CA ALA A 302 2.68 -5.82 -23.49
C ALA A 302 2.07 -4.47 -23.92
N LEU A 303 2.48 -3.37 -23.29
CA LEU A 303 2.21 -2.02 -23.79
C LEU A 303 3.11 -1.71 -25.00
N GLN A 304 2.95 -2.50 -26.07
CA GLN A 304 3.63 -2.29 -27.34
C GLN A 304 2.90 -1.19 -28.11
N THR A 305 3.39 0.04 -27.98
CA THR A 305 2.82 1.23 -28.61
C THR A 305 3.13 1.37 -30.11
N SER A 306 3.13 0.26 -30.85
CA SER A 306 3.26 0.19 -32.30
C SER A 306 2.54 -1.05 -32.85
N LEU A 307 1.40 -0.83 -33.52
CA LEU A 307 0.72 -1.81 -34.37
C LEU A 307 1.67 -2.30 -35.49
N PRO A 308 1.56 -3.57 -35.96
CA PRO A 308 0.30 -4.15 -36.43
C PRO A 308 -0.09 -5.56 -35.95
N GLU A 309 -1.40 -5.81 -36.04
CA GLU A 309 -2.16 -7.07 -36.15
C GLU A 309 -1.70 -8.33 -35.37
N VAL A 310 -2.54 -8.75 -34.40
CA VAL A 310 -2.73 -10.17 -34.05
C VAL A 310 -4.23 -10.50 -34.01
N THR A 311 -4.65 -11.48 -34.82
CA THR A 311 -6.04 -11.90 -34.96
C THR A 311 -6.51 -12.81 -33.82
N ALA A 312 -7.69 -12.58 -33.26
CA ALA A 312 -8.42 -13.56 -32.44
C ALA A 312 -9.94 -13.45 -32.65
N THR A 313 -10.66 -14.59 -32.68
CA THR A 313 -12.04 -14.69 -33.17
C THR A 313 -13.07 -15.10 -32.11
N LEU A 314 -14.23 -14.40 -32.13
CA LEU A 314 -15.55 -14.75 -31.52
C LEU A 314 -15.70 -14.66 -29.98
N PRO A 315 -16.93 -14.45 -29.45
CA PRO A 315 -18.00 -13.49 -29.80
C PRO A 315 -18.35 -12.53 -28.63
N ALA A 316 -19.39 -11.68 -28.77
CA ALA A 316 -19.50 -10.37 -28.10
C ALA A 316 -20.32 -10.24 -26.77
N LEU A 317 -20.33 -8.99 -26.24
CA LEU A 317 -21.10 -8.38 -25.12
C LEU A 317 -20.46 -8.47 -23.70
N VAL A 318 -20.18 -7.39 -22.94
CA VAL A 318 -20.72 -6.01 -22.85
C VAL A 318 -19.55 -5.02 -22.53
N PRO A 319 -19.56 -3.75 -22.99
CA PRO A 319 -18.44 -2.80 -22.80
C PRO A 319 -18.27 -2.26 -21.36
N PRO A 320 -17.08 -1.73 -21.01
CA PRO A 320 -16.82 -1.14 -19.70
C PRO A 320 -17.47 0.24 -19.53
N LEU A 321 -17.94 0.56 -18.32
CA LEU A 321 -18.29 1.92 -17.88
C LEU A 321 -17.05 2.76 -17.50
N VAL A 322 -15.98 2.62 -18.30
CA VAL A 322 -14.88 3.60 -18.37
C VAL A 322 -15.25 4.54 -19.51
N PRO A 323 -15.40 5.86 -19.30
CA PRO A 323 -15.55 6.81 -20.41
C PRO A 323 -14.37 6.62 -21.36
N ALA A 324 -14.66 6.36 -22.63
CA ALA A 324 -13.72 5.74 -23.56
C ALA A 324 -12.41 6.55 -23.75
N LEU A 325 -11.38 6.18 -22.99
CA LEU A 325 -9.99 6.32 -23.45
C LEU A 325 -9.76 5.18 -24.43
N VAL A 326 -9.96 5.45 -25.72
CA VAL A 326 -9.54 4.53 -26.78
C VAL A 326 -8.02 4.52 -26.83
N PHE A 327 -7.44 3.47 -26.27
CA PHE A 327 -6.11 2.96 -26.60
C PHE A 327 -6.31 1.49 -26.97
N GLU A 328 -5.82 1.08 -28.13
CA GLU A 328 -5.76 -0.33 -28.50
C GLU A 328 -4.69 -1.01 -27.65
N ALA A 329 -5.15 -1.60 -26.56
CA ALA A 329 -4.42 -2.58 -25.77
C ALA A 329 -5.36 -3.76 -25.55
N ASP A 330 -4.95 -4.94 -26.00
CA ASP A 330 -5.72 -6.19 -25.81
C ASP A 330 -5.69 -6.61 -24.34
N VAL A 331 -6.53 -5.96 -23.53
CA VAL A 331 -6.70 -6.22 -22.10
C VAL A 331 -7.78 -7.28 -21.91
N THR A 332 -7.43 -8.54 -22.19
CA THR A 332 -8.31 -9.69 -21.94
C THR A 332 -8.28 -10.04 -20.45
N VAL A 333 -9.18 -9.45 -19.66
CA VAL A 333 -9.41 -9.81 -18.25
C VAL A 333 -10.60 -10.76 -18.17
N GLU A 334 -10.33 -12.05 -17.95
CA GLU A 334 -11.39 -13.02 -17.70
C GLU A 334 -12.15 -12.71 -16.41
N ARG A 335 -13.45 -12.99 -16.41
CA ARG A 335 -14.38 -12.58 -15.34
C ARG A 335 -14.20 -13.39 -14.06
N PHE A 336 -14.40 -12.71 -12.93
CA PHE A 336 -14.87 -13.34 -11.69
C PHE A 336 -16.10 -14.22 -11.99
N ALA A 337 -16.09 -15.47 -11.52
CA ALA A 337 -17.22 -16.36 -11.59
C ALA A 337 -17.82 -16.53 -10.20
N HIS A 338 -19.12 -16.26 -10.04
CA HIS A 338 -20.10 -17.15 -9.40
C HIS A 338 -21.48 -16.47 -9.30
N ASP A 339 -22.54 -17.27 -9.46
CA ASP A 339 -23.93 -16.89 -9.19
C ASP A 339 -24.34 -17.44 -7.82
N SER A 340 -24.49 -16.60 -6.78
CA SER A 340 -25.17 -16.95 -5.52
C SER A 340 -25.46 -15.70 -4.66
N PRO A 341 -26.72 -15.38 -4.34
CA PRO A 341 -27.12 -14.09 -3.76
C PRO A 341 -27.01 -14.07 -2.21
N VAL A 342 -25.94 -14.64 -1.65
CA VAL A 342 -25.81 -14.83 -0.19
C VAL A 342 -24.60 -14.06 0.33
N LEU A 343 -24.84 -13.22 1.34
CA LEU A 343 -23.81 -12.55 2.16
C LEU A 343 -23.11 -13.54 3.11
N GLN A 344 -22.54 -14.62 2.55
CA GLN A 344 -21.68 -15.56 3.26
C GLN A 344 -20.39 -15.72 2.45
N MET A 345 -19.25 -15.74 3.14
CA MET A 345 -17.96 -15.93 2.49
C MET A 345 -17.95 -17.27 1.73
N PRO A 346 -17.47 -17.31 0.46
CA PRO A 346 -17.41 -18.57 -0.29
C PRO A 346 -16.58 -19.64 0.43
N ALA A 347 -16.90 -20.91 0.18
CA ALA A 347 -16.05 -22.01 0.64
C ALA A 347 -14.66 -21.91 -0.01
N PRO A 348 -13.56 -22.22 0.72
CA PRO A 348 -12.21 -22.14 0.17
C PRO A 348 -12.03 -23.13 -0.98
N ALA A 349 -11.69 -22.61 -2.16
CA ALA A 349 -11.43 -23.37 -3.39
C ALA A 349 -9.93 -23.49 -3.72
N GLY A 350 -9.07 -22.85 -2.93
CA GLY A 350 -7.61 -22.90 -3.05
C GLY A 350 -6.93 -23.80 -2.01
N PRO A 351 -5.59 -23.91 -2.04
CA PRO A 351 -4.84 -24.57 -0.98
C PRO A 351 -5.09 -23.88 0.36
N ALA A 352 -5.18 -24.66 1.45
CA ALA A 352 -5.43 -24.12 2.77
C ALA A 352 -4.31 -23.14 3.21
N PRO A 353 -4.66 -22.00 3.84
CA PRO A 353 -3.70 -21.14 4.52
C PRO A 353 -2.84 -21.90 5.54
N SER A 354 -1.62 -21.42 5.79
CA SER A 354 -0.68 -22.08 6.71
C SER A 354 0.00 -21.09 7.67
N GLY A 355 0.42 -21.60 8.83
CA GLY A 355 1.03 -20.80 9.90
C GLY A 355 0.16 -19.62 10.33
N VAL A 356 0.75 -18.43 10.45
CA VAL A 356 0.07 -17.18 10.81
C VAL A 356 -1.16 -16.88 9.95
N LEU A 357 -1.13 -17.22 8.65
CA LEU A 357 -2.27 -16.97 7.76
C LEU A 357 -3.43 -17.94 7.99
N ALA A 358 -3.20 -19.14 8.52
CA ALA A 358 -4.28 -20.02 8.99
C ALA A 358 -5.00 -19.42 10.21
N HIS A 359 -4.23 -18.94 11.18
CA HIS A 359 -4.78 -18.29 12.38
C HIS A 359 -5.59 -17.04 12.02
N LEU A 360 -5.13 -16.26 11.03
CA LEU A 360 -5.88 -15.13 10.48
C LEU A 360 -7.14 -15.58 9.72
N ALA A 361 -7.05 -16.59 8.85
CA ALA A 361 -8.18 -17.12 8.08
C ALA A 361 -9.34 -17.54 8.99
N ASP A 362 -9.02 -18.24 10.08
CA ASP A 362 -10.03 -18.69 11.04
C ASP A 362 -10.60 -17.51 11.84
N LEU A 363 -9.78 -16.51 12.18
CA LEU A 363 -10.25 -15.31 12.88
C LEU A 363 -11.15 -14.42 12.00
N VAL A 364 -10.89 -14.33 10.69
CA VAL A 364 -11.77 -13.66 9.72
C VAL A 364 -13.06 -14.46 9.49
N ARG A 365 -12.98 -15.80 9.49
CA ARG A 365 -14.17 -16.67 9.41
C ARG A 365 -15.03 -16.67 10.66
N ASP A 366 -14.48 -16.34 11.82
CA ASP A 366 -15.25 -16.13 13.05
C ASP A 366 -16.00 -14.77 13.05
N GLU A 367 -15.71 -13.85 12.11
CA GLU A 367 -16.37 -12.53 11.96
C GLU A 367 -17.53 -12.51 10.96
N LEU A 368 -17.52 -13.41 9.97
CA LEU A 368 -18.37 -13.40 8.76
C LEU A 368 -19.46 -14.49 8.79
#